data_AF-A0A9E0PPB9-F1
#
_entry.id   AF-A0A9E0PPB9-F1
#
_cell.length_a   1.000
_cell.length_b   1.000
_cell.length_c   1.000
_cell.angle_alpha   90.00
_cell.angle_beta   90.00
_cell.angle_gamma   90.00
#
_symmetry.space_group_name_H-M   'P 1'
#
loop_
_entity.id
_entity.type
_entity.pdbx_description
1 polymer ?
#
loop_
_entity_poly.entity_id
_entity_poly.type
_entity_poly.pdbx_seq_one_letter_code
_entity_poly.pdbx_strand_id
1 'polypeptide(L)'
;MKKCSWMNSDTGILVLRIGVAGIFIMSGWLKVSNLSETVGFFASTGIGAFWAYAATFGELIGGLLVLLGIFTRLGALLLAIIMAVAISLTYKDITLVMTPFILFVANLSLILSGGGRFSLIRKICGCGKCMVCKSSDVEEKSAPQHTQQ
;
A
#
# COMPACT_ATOMS: atom_id res chain seq x y z
N MET A 1 10.21 -4.41 34.02
CA MET A 1 9.22 -5.00 33.09
C MET A 1 9.86 -5.08 31.70
N LYS A 2 10.08 -6.30 31.17
CA LYS A 2 10.71 -6.50 29.85
C LYS A 2 9.70 -6.07 28.77
N LYS A 3 9.98 -5.01 28.01
CA LYS A 3 9.17 -4.64 26.83
C LYS A 3 9.25 -5.79 25.84
N CYS A 4 8.13 -6.49 25.60
CA CYS A 4 8.04 -7.47 24.52
C CYS A 4 8.28 -6.75 23.19
N SER A 5 9.45 -6.99 22.59
CA SER A 5 9.94 -6.39 21.32
C SER A 5 9.14 -6.83 20.07
N TRP A 6 7.99 -7.48 20.24
CA TRP A 6 7.20 -8.06 19.15
C TRP A 6 6.26 -7.07 18.46
N MET A 7 6.19 -5.82 18.92
CA MET A 7 5.27 -4.81 18.39
C MET A 7 6.03 -3.58 17.88
N ASN A 8 6.70 -3.74 16.76
CA ASN A 8 7.21 -2.62 15.98
C ASN A 8 6.19 -2.28 14.89
N SER A 9 5.38 -1.24 15.12
CA SER A 9 4.38 -0.76 14.15
C SER A 9 4.99 -0.49 12.77
N ASP A 10 6.25 -0.04 12.73
CA ASP A 10 7.00 0.17 11.50
C ASP A 10 7.32 -1.12 10.72
N THR A 11 7.60 -2.22 11.43
CA THR A 11 7.85 -3.53 10.81
C THR A 11 6.54 -4.09 10.25
N GLY A 12 5.41 -3.89 10.94
CA GLY A 12 4.09 -4.31 10.45
C GLY A 12 3.70 -3.62 9.13
N ILE A 13 3.96 -2.30 9.02
CA ILE A 13 3.70 -1.54 7.79
C ILE A 13 4.60 -2.00 6.64
N LEU A 14 5.85 -2.37 6.94
CA LEU A 14 6.77 -2.92 5.93
C LEU A 14 6.26 -4.25 5.37
N VAL A 15 5.82 -5.16 6.24
CA VAL A 15 5.26 -6.45 5.82
C VAL A 15 3.99 -6.25 5.00
N LEU A 16 3.10 -5.36 5.44
CA LEU A 16 1.89 -5.00 4.69
C LEU A 16 2.23 -4.49 3.29
N ARG A 17 3.24 -3.61 3.18
CA ARG A 17 3.70 -3.09 1.88
C ARG A 17 4.21 -4.18 0.97
N ILE A 18 5.10 -5.05 1.46
CA ILE A 18 5.69 -6.12 0.65
C ILE A 18 4.60 -7.09 0.19
N GLY A 19 3.67 -7.45 1.09
CA GLY A 19 2.54 -8.32 0.77
C GLY A 19 1.63 -7.71 -0.31
N VAL A 20 1.14 -6.49 -0.09
CA VAL A 20 0.27 -5.79 -1.05
C VAL A 20 0.99 -5.60 -2.39
N ALA A 21 2.22 -5.07 -2.38
CA ALA A 21 2.97 -4.85 -3.60
C ALA A 21 3.26 -6.14 -4.36
N GLY A 22 3.62 -7.23 -3.66
CA GLY A 22 3.85 -8.53 -4.27
C GLY A 22 2.61 -9.06 -5.00
N ILE A 23 1.43 -8.94 -4.38
CA ILE A 23 0.16 -9.36 -4.99
C ILE A 23 -0.11 -8.55 -6.27
N PHE A 24 0.07 -7.22 -6.23
CA PHE A 24 -0.18 -6.36 -7.38
C PHE A 24 0.83 -6.55 -8.51
N ILE A 25 2.11 -6.73 -8.18
CA ILE A 25 3.15 -6.99 -9.17
C ILE A 25 2.89 -8.33 -9.85
N MET A 26 2.59 -9.38 -9.09
CA MET A 26 2.25 -10.69 -9.65
C MET A 26 0.98 -10.63 -10.50
N SER A 27 -0.07 -9.97 -10.02
CA SER A 27 -1.33 -9.83 -10.76
C SER A 27 -1.15 -9.02 -12.05
N GLY A 28 -0.41 -7.91 -11.97
CA GLY A 28 -0.08 -7.09 -13.13
C GLY A 28 0.78 -7.84 -14.14
N TRP A 29 1.77 -8.62 -13.69
CA TRP A 29 2.60 -9.44 -14.57
C TRP A 29 1.80 -10.52 -15.31
N LEU A 30 0.88 -11.18 -14.60
CA LEU A 30 -0.03 -12.16 -15.20
C LEU A 30 -0.94 -11.52 -16.25
N LYS A 31 -1.49 -10.32 -15.97
CA LYS A 31 -2.29 -9.56 -16.95
C LYS A 31 -1.49 -9.08 -18.15
N VAL A 32 -0.24 -8.68 -17.95
CA VAL A 32 0.67 -8.31 -19.05
C VAL A 32 0.93 -9.51 -19.96
N SER A 33 1.13 -10.70 -19.36
CA SER A 33 1.36 -11.94 -20.09
C SER A 33 0.11 -12.40 -20.85
N ASN A 34 -1.08 -12.22 -20.27
CA ASN A 34 -2.37 -12.61 -20.84
C ASN A 34 -3.24 -11.39 -21.16
N LEU A 35 -2.66 -10.47 -21.93
CA LEU A 35 -3.30 -9.19 -22.25
C LEU A 35 -4.58 -9.38 -23.08
N SER A 36 -4.60 -10.39 -23.96
CA SER A 36 -5.75 -10.76 -24.79
C SER A 36 -6.96 -11.18 -23.95
N GLU A 37 -6.76 -11.99 -22.92
CA GLU A 37 -7.83 -12.41 -22.00
C GLU A 37 -8.38 -11.22 -21.21
N THR A 38 -7.48 -10.36 -20.72
CA THR A 38 -7.87 -9.17 -19.96
C THR A 38 -8.69 -8.22 -20.83
N VAL A 39 -8.27 -7.97 -22.07
CA VAL A 39 -9.04 -7.15 -23.02
C VAL A 39 -10.40 -7.80 -23.34
N GLY A 40 -10.45 -9.13 -23.50
CA GLY A 40 -11.69 -9.87 -23.73
C GLY A 40 -12.69 -9.74 -22.56
N PHE A 41 -12.20 -9.77 -21.32
CA PHE A 41 -13.02 -9.55 -20.12
C PHE A 41 -13.56 -8.11 -20.03
N PHE A 42 -12.75 -7.12 -20.38
CA PHE A 42 -13.22 -5.73 -20.42
C PHE A 42 -14.24 -5.50 -21.56
N ALA A 43 -14.03 -6.15 -22.70
CA ALA A 43 -14.98 -6.11 -23.81
C ALA A 43 -16.34 -6.73 -23.45
N SER A 44 -16.36 -7.84 -22.69
CA SER A 44 -17.61 -8.47 -22.25
C SER A 44 -18.38 -7.65 -21.21
N THR A 45 -17.69 -6.78 -20.46
CA THR A 45 -18.29 -5.85 -19.51
C THR A 45 -18.70 -4.51 -20.15
N GLY A 46 -18.45 -4.33 -21.44
CA GLY A 46 -18.77 -3.10 -22.18
C GLY A 46 -17.79 -1.95 -21.97
N ILE A 47 -16.65 -2.20 -21.31
CA ILE A 47 -15.60 -1.21 -21.09
C ILE A 47 -14.59 -1.29 -22.25
N GLY A 48 -14.25 -0.14 -22.82
CA GLY A 48 -13.30 -0.08 -23.93
C GLY A 48 -11.93 -0.68 -23.57
N ALA A 49 -11.30 -1.34 -24.54
CA ALA A 49 -10.01 -2.03 -24.38
C ALA A 49 -8.91 -1.14 -23.77
N PHE A 50 -8.93 0.17 -24.05
CA PHE A 50 -8.00 1.15 -23.49
C PHE A 50 -7.90 1.07 -21.96
N TRP A 51 -9.03 0.90 -21.27
CA TRP A 51 -9.05 0.80 -19.81
C TRP A 51 -8.42 -0.49 -19.28
N ALA A 52 -8.49 -1.58 -20.05
CA ALA A 52 -7.82 -2.83 -19.69
C ALA A 52 -6.29 -2.66 -19.67
N TYR A 53 -5.74 -1.96 -20.66
CA TYR A 53 -4.31 -1.60 -20.68
C TYR A 53 -3.96 -0.67 -19.51
N ALA A 54 -4.75 0.39 -19.32
CA ALA A 54 -4.51 1.35 -18.24
C ALA A 54 -4.55 0.70 -16.84
N ALA A 55 -5.50 -0.21 -16.60
CA ALA A 55 -5.57 -0.97 -15.36
C ALA A 55 -4.39 -1.94 -15.20
N THR A 56 -4.03 -2.66 -16.26
CA THR A 56 -2.91 -3.63 -16.23
C THR A 56 -1.58 -2.94 -15.93
N PHE A 57 -1.24 -1.88 -16.65
CA PHE A 57 -0.02 -1.12 -16.39
C PHE A 57 -0.11 -0.35 -15.07
N GLY A 58 -1.29 0.16 -14.71
CA GLY A 58 -1.52 0.87 -13.45
C GLY A 58 -1.31 -0.03 -12.23
N GLU A 59 -1.72 -1.29 -12.28
CA GLU A 59 -1.48 -2.27 -11.22
C GLU A 59 0.01 -2.59 -11.06
N LEU A 60 0.70 -2.82 -12.18
CA LEU A 60 2.12 -3.17 -12.17
C LEU A 60 2.99 -2.00 -11.69
N ILE A 61 2.78 -0.82 -12.27
CA ILE A 61 3.49 0.41 -11.91
C ILE A 61 3.14 0.81 -10.48
N GLY A 62 1.84 0.84 -10.13
CA GLY A 62 1.37 1.14 -8.78
C GLY A 62 1.95 0.21 -7.73
N GLY A 63 1.97 -1.10 -8.00
CA GLY A 63 2.60 -2.10 -7.13
C GLY A 63 4.09 -1.85 -6.93
N LEU A 64 4.82 -1.50 -8.00
CA LEU A 64 6.24 -1.19 -7.93
C LEU A 64 6.52 0.10 -7.15
N LEU A 65 5.70 1.15 -7.32
CA LEU A 65 5.79 2.39 -6.53
C LEU A 65 5.58 2.10 -5.04
N VAL A 66 4.55 1.31 -4.72
CA VAL A 66 4.28 0.89 -3.34
C VAL A 66 5.45 0.07 -2.79
N LEU A 67 6.02 -0.88 -3.55
CA LEU A 67 7.16 -1.69 -3.13
C LEU A 67 8.40 -0.85 -2.82
N LEU A 68 8.79 0.02 -3.75
CA LEU A 68 9.97 0.86 -3.63
C LEU A 68 9.84 1.90 -2.52
N GLY A 69 8.63 2.13 -2.00
CA GLY A 69 8.41 3.13 -0.97
C GLY A 69 8.35 4.55 -1.50
N ILE A 70 8.48 4.74 -2.82
CA ILE A 70 8.52 6.02 -3.51
C ILE A 70 7.08 6.39 -3.87
N PHE A 71 6.56 7.50 -3.33
CA PHE A 71 5.16 7.91 -3.51
C PHE A 71 4.12 6.84 -3.12
N THR A 72 4.32 6.14 -2.01
CA THR A 72 3.43 5.04 -1.59
C THR A 72 1.98 5.44 -1.42
N ARG A 73 1.71 6.69 -0.99
CA ARG A 73 0.34 7.21 -0.93
C ARG A 73 -0.28 7.34 -2.31
N LEU A 74 0.47 7.82 -3.30
CA LEU A 74 -0.02 7.98 -4.66
C LEU A 74 -0.21 6.62 -5.35
N GLY A 75 0.76 5.72 -5.18
CA GLY A 75 0.66 4.34 -5.67
C GLY A 75 -0.51 3.58 -5.05
N ALA A 76 -0.68 3.63 -3.73
CA ALA A 76 -1.80 2.99 -3.05
C ALA A 76 -3.15 3.61 -3.42
N LEU A 77 -3.21 4.93 -3.67
CA LEU A 77 -4.43 5.59 -4.17
C LEU A 77 -4.79 5.09 -5.58
N LEU A 78 -3.80 5.01 -6.48
CA LEU A 78 -4.00 4.46 -7.83
C LEU A 78 -4.53 3.01 -7.75
N LEU A 79 -3.89 2.16 -6.94
CA LEU A 79 -4.30 0.77 -6.75
C LEU A 79 -5.69 0.66 -6.12
N ALA A 80 -6.03 1.52 -5.16
CA ALA A 80 -7.35 1.57 -4.55
C ALA A 80 -8.44 1.91 -5.58
N ILE A 81 -8.20 2.85 -6.50
CA ILE A 81 -9.14 3.16 -7.58
C ILE A 81 -9.35 1.94 -8.47
N ILE A 82 -8.28 1.23 -8.86
CA ILE A 82 -8.39 0.04 -9.71
C ILE A 82 -9.20 -1.05 -9.00
N MET A 83 -8.97 -1.28 -7.70
CA MET A 83 -9.76 -2.22 -6.91
C MET A 83 -11.22 -1.78 -6.77
N ALA A 84 -11.50 -0.48 -6.65
CA ALA A 84 -12.88 0.02 -6.61
C ALA A 84 -13.63 -0.27 -7.92
N VAL A 85 -12.98 -0.07 -9.07
CA VAL A 85 -13.54 -0.44 -10.38
C VAL A 85 -13.73 -1.95 -10.47
N ALA A 86 -12.76 -2.75 -10.02
CA ALA A 86 -12.89 -4.21 -10.00
C ALA A 86 -14.11 -4.67 -9.17
N ILE A 87 -14.31 -4.10 -7.97
CA ILE A 87 -15.48 -4.36 -7.14
C ILE A 87 -16.77 -4.03 -7.89
N SER A 88 -16.83 -2.88 -8.58
CA SER A 88 -18.00 -2.50 -9.38
C SER A 88 -18.29 -3.44 -10.55
N LEU A 89 -17.28 -4.16 -11.07
CA LEU A 89 -17.47 -5.15 -12.13
C LEU A 89 -17.86 -6.52 -11.61
N THR A 90 -17.37 -6.90 -10.43
CA THR A 90 -17.54 -8.25 -9.88
C THR A 90 -18.53 -8.31 -8.72
N TYR A 91 -19.28 -7.24 -8.42
CA TYR A 91 -20.17 -7.17 -7.25
C TYR A 91 -21.26 -8.25 -7.21
N LYS A 92 -21.61 -8.84 -8.35
CA LYS A 92 -22.63 -9.89 -8.47
C LYS A 92 -22.14 -11.24 -7.93
N ASP A 93 -20.83 -11.47 -7.96
CA ASP A 93 -20.20 -12.73 -7.57
C ASP A 93 -19.39 -12.54 -6.29
N ILE A 94 -19.90 -13.05 -5.17
CA ILE A 94 -19.28 -12.83 -3.85
C ILE A 94 -17.83 -13.36 -3.81
N THR A 95 -17.55 -14.48 -4.46
CA THR A 95 -16.21 -15.07 -4.50
C THR A 95 -15.22 -14.18 -5.26
N LEU A 96 -15.69 -13.48 -6.30
CA LEU A 96 -14.85 -12.58 -7.10
C LEU A 96 -14.67 -11.22 -6.43
N VAL A 97 -15.62 -10.76 -5.60
CA VAL A 97 -15.53 -9.47 -4.90
C VAL A 97 -14.68 -9.50 -3.64
N MET A 98 -14.52 -10.66 -2.99
CA MET A 98 -13.76 -10.77 -1.73
C MET A 98 -12.30 -10.29 -1.86
N THR A 99 -11.59 -10.76 -2.88
CA THR A 99 -10.18 -10.39 -3.11
C THR A 99 -9.98 -8.89 -3.39
N PRO A 100 -10.69 -8.25 -4.35
CA PRO A 100 -10.52 -6.83 -4.59
C PRO A 100 -11.00 -5.98 -3.41
N PHE A 101 -11.98 -6.44 -2.62
CA PHE A 101 -12.41 -5.75 -1.40
C PHE A 101 -11.31 -5.73 -0.32
N ILE A 102 -10.66 -6.87 -0.06
CA ILE A 102 -9.56 -6.94 0.91
C ILE A 102 -8.37 -6.08 0.44
N LEU A 103 -8.05 -6.12 -0.86
CA LEU A 103 -6.97 -5.30 -1.41
C LEU A 103 -7.32 -3.81 -1.41
N PHE A 104 -8.59 -3.44 -1.59
CA PHE A 104 -9.05 -2.06 -1.43
C PHE A 104 -8.83 -1.57 0.00
N VAL A 105 -9.25 -2.35 1.00
CA VAL A 105 -9.04 -2.01 2.42
C VAL A 105 -7.55 -1.97 2.77
N ALA A 106 -6.74 -2.89 2.26
CA ALA A 106 -5.29 -2.92 2.48
C ALA A 106 -4.60 -1.67 1.88
N ASN A 107 -5.01 -1.26 0.67
CA ASN A 107 -4.52 -0.02 0.07
C ASN A 107 -4.98 1.22 0.85
N LEU A 108 -6.23 1.24 1.33
CA LEU A 108 -6.72 2.33 2.17
C LEU A 108 -5.93 2.45 3.48
N SER A 109 -5.61 1.31 4.11
CA SER A 109 -4.70 1.25 5.26
C SER A 109 -3.33 1.83 4.92
N LEU A 110 -2.75 1.49 3.76
CA LEU A 110 -1.48 2.06 3.29
C LEU A 110 -1.55 3.57 2.99
N ILE A 111 -2.70 4.09 2.54
CA ILE A 111 -2.91 5.53 2.34
C ILE A 111 -2.85 6.26 3.70
N LEU A 112 -3.55 5.70 4.71
CA LEU A 112 -3.63 6.26 6.06
C LEU A 112 -2.30 6.14 6.82
N SER A 113 -1.69 4.94 6.85
CA SER A 113 -0.41 4.67 7.52
C SER A 113 0.80 5.23 6.77
N GLY A 114 0.72 5.39 5.45
CA GLY A 114 1.74 6.02 4.62
C GLY A 114 3.02 5.19 4.38
N GLY A 115 4.13 5.92 4.26
CA GLY A 115 5.44 5.44 3.83
C GLY A 115 6.17 4.48 4.77
N GLY A 116 5.85 4.50 6.07
CA GLY A 116 6.65 3.84 7.13
C GLY A 116 8.09 4.39 7.25
N ARG A 117 8.81 4.02 8.32
CA ARG A 117 10.23 4.40 8.51
C ARG A 117 11.20 3.79 7.48
N PHE A 118 10.82 2.68 6.83
CA PHE A 118 11.63 1.91 5.88
C PHE A 118 11.43 2.26 4.38
N SER A 119 10.88 3.44 4.06
CA SER A 119 10.80 3.87 2.66
C SER A 119 12.19 4.25 2.11
N LEU A 120 12.56 3.73 0.93
CA LEU A 120 13.82 4.07 0.24
C LEU A 120 13.91 5.56 -0.12
N ILE A 121 12.79 6.30 -0.13
CA ILE A 121 12.77 7.76 -0.37
C ILE A 121 13.59 8.53 0.69
N ARG A 122 13.76 7.95 1.88
CA ARG A 122 14.51 8.59 2.99
C ARG A 122 16.02 8.65 2.70
N LYS A 123 16.55 7.81 1.80
CA LYS A 123 17.95 7.88 1.35
C LYS A 123 18.19 8.94 0.26
N ILE A 124 17.16 9.31 -0.51
CA ILE A 124 17.27 10.25 -1.63
C ILE A 124 16.81 11.67 -1.25
N CYS A 125 15.88 11.81 -0.31
CA CYS A 125 15.41 13.12 0.15
C CYS A 125 16.01 13.43 1.53
N GLY A 126 17.12 14.16 1.56
CA GLY A 126 17.72 14.74 2.76
C GLY A 126 16.90 15.91 3.34
N CYS A 127 15.59 15.72 3.54
CA CYS A 127 14.71 16.77 4.06
C CYS A 127 13.89 16.27 5.26
N GLY A 128 14.26 16.75 6.44
CA GLY A 128 13.76 16.38 7.76
C GLY A 128 12.32 16.82 8.08
N LYS A 129 11.36 16.57 7.19
CA LYS A 129 9.94 16.84 7.49
C LYS A 129 8.97 16.01 6.64
N CYS A 130 9.10 14.69 6.70
CA CYS A 130 7.93 13.86 6.40
C CYS A 130 6.94 14.00 7.56
N MET A 131 5.72 14.43 7.23
CA MET A 131 4.57 14.71 8.10
C MET A 131 3.99 13.45 8.80
N VAL A 132 4.87 12.60 9.33
CA VAL A 132 4.60 11.35 10.07
C VAL A 132 5.47 11.26 11.33
N CYS A 133 6.31 12.25 11.63
CA CYS A 133 7.04 12.35 12.90
C CYS A 133 6.35 13.33 13.86
N LYS A 134 5.09 13.05 14.21
CA LYS A 134 4.48 13.66 15.40
C LYS A 134 3.61 12.65 16.12
N SER A 135 4.24 11.62 16.68
CA SER A 135 3.66 10.88 17.80
C SER A 135 4.82 10.35 18.64
N SER A 136 5.22 11.18 19.60
CA SER A 136 5.86 10.78 20.86
C SER A 136 7.38 10.62 20.88
N ASP A 137 8.12 11.65 20.49
CA ASP A 137 9.33 12.02 21.23
C ASP A 137 8.91 12.93 22.39
N VAL A 138 8.46 12.32 23.49
CA VAL A 138 8.58 12.92 24.82
C VAL A 138 9.53 12.00 25.58
N GLU A 139 10.80 12.02 25.18
CA GLU A 139 11.87 11.50 26.01
C GLU A 139 12.60 12.69 26.61
N GLU A 140 12.65 12.68 27.94
CA GLU A 140 13.75 13.19 28.74
C GLU A 140 13.82 14.70 29.03
N LYS A 141 13.33 15.07 30.22
CA LYS A 141 14.06 16.03 31.05
C LYS A 141 14.14 15.58 32.50
N SER A 142 15.36 15.16 32.86
CA SER A 142 16.06 15.40 34.13
C SER A 142 15.56 14.73 35.40
N ALA A 143 16.29 13.70 35.82
CA ALA A 143 16.70 13.57 37.23
C ALA A 143 17.68 14.73 37.56
N PRO A 144 17.74 15.21 38.83
CA PRO A 144 18.60 14.55 39.81
C PRO A 144 17.98 14.39 41.22
N GLN A 145 18.62 13.50 41.98
CA GLN A 145 18.39 13.15 43.39
C GLN A 145 18.60 14.34 44.34
N HIS A 146 17.83 14.44 45.44
CA HIS A 146 18.32 14.54 46.83
C HIS A 146 17.24 15.00 47.87
N THR A 147 17.34 14.40 49.06
CA THR A 147 17.02 14.94 50.40
C THR A 147 15.67 14.62 51.05
N GLN A 148 15.82 14.06 52.25
CA GLN A 148 14.84 13.67 53.26
C GLN A 148 14.02 14.85 53.78
N GLN A 149 12.80 14.57 54.21
CA GLN A 149 12.31 14.78 55.59
C GLN A 149 11.09 13.91 55.84
#